data_AF-A0A7Y5VFJ1-F1
#
_entry.id   AF-A0A7Y5VFJ1-F1
#
_cell.length_a   1.000
_cell.length_b   1.000
_cell.length_c   1.000
_cell.angle_alpha   90.00
_cell.angle_beta   90.00
_cell.angle_gamma   90.00
#
_symmetry.space_group_name_H-M   'P 1'
#
loop_
_entity.id
_entity.type
_entity.pdbx_description
1 polymer ?
#
loop_
_entity_poly.entity_id
_entity_poly.type
_entity_poly.pdbx_seq_one_letter_code
_entity_poly.pdbx_strand_id
1 'polypeptide(L)'
;MQTQLPTAQVFTGFHLINIYKLDVNQLLASQIPEVILLAILARFPKKQTEVVLRYIVQRLRLVCNNPSELSRYLSQLFILARLRKLEKLTAKIINDMPITYNIETDYLYQQGMQQGIEKGVEKGVEVGKTQERLHAEAEKRESARKMLLAGIKAPQVADFLGMPVEEVAKIAKELGLS
;
A
#
# COMPACT_ATOMS: atom_id res chain seq x y z
N MET A 1 -29.95 -35.97 -17.46
CA MET A 1 -29.73 -34.83 -16.55
C MET A 1 -30.90 -34.76 -15.58
N GLN A 2 -30.67 -34.60 -14.28
CA GLN A 2 -31.77 -34.34 -13.33
C GLN A 2 -32.27 -32.91 -13.55
N THR A 3 -33.58 -32.77 -13.79
CA THR A 3 -34.22 -31.49 -14.14
C THR A 3 -34.99 -30.86 -12.97
N GLN A 4 -35.13 -31.57 -11.84
CA GLN A 4 -35.81 -31.10 -10.64
C GLN A 4 -35.08 -31.60 -9.39
N LEU A 5 -34.99 -30.75 -8.38
CA LEU A 5 -34.43 -31.09 -7.07
C LEU A 5 -35.44 -31.94 -6.27
N PRO A 6 -35.01 -32.98 -5.56
CA PRO A 6 -35.85 -33.69 -4.60
C PRO A 6 -36.41 -32.73 -3.55
N THR A 7 -37.66 -32.93 -3.12
CA THR A 7 -38.34 -32.06 -2.13
C THR A 7 -37.52 -31.85 -0.85
N ALA A 8 -36.72 -32.84 -0.43
CA ALA A 8 -35.84 -32.75 0.74
C ALA A 8 -34.68 -31.74 0.59
N GLN A 9 -34.37 -31.33 -0.64
CA GLN A 9 -33.34 -30.34 -0.97
C GLN A 9 -33.94 -28.98 -1.34
N VAL A 10 -35.27 -28.85 -1.28
CA VAL A 10 -35.98 -27.59 -1.53
C VAL A 10 -36.12 -26.85 -0.20
N PHE A 11 -35.21 -25.91 0.06
CA PHE A 11 -35.27 -25.02 1.22
C PHE A 11 -36.20 -23.83 0.90
N THR A 12 -37.32 -23.70 1.62
CA THR A 12 -38.36 -22.67 1.38
C THR A 12 -38.29 -21.47 2.32
N GLY A 13 -37.30 -21.42 3.21
CA GLY A 13 -37.15 -20.32 4.16
C GLY A 13 -35.78 -20.28 4.82
N PHE A 14 -35.49 -19.16 5.49
CA PHE A 14 -34.27 -18.95 6.27
C PHE A 14 -34.58 -18.11 7.51
N HIS A 15 -33.74 -18.27 8.53
CA HIS A 15 -33.82 -17.47 9.75
C HIS A 15 -32.79 -16.34 9.68
N LEU A 16 -33.25 -15.09 9.80
CA LEU A 16 -32.37 -13.92 9.85
C LEU A 16 -31.81 -13.74 11.26
N ILE A 17 -30.49 -13.80 11.39
CA ILE A 17 -29.79 -13.53 12.63
C ILE A 17 -29.10 -12.16 12.53
N ASN A 18 -29.46 -11.25 13.43
CA ASN A 18 -28.79 -9.95 13.53
C ASN A 18 -27.56 -10.06 14.43
N ILE A 19 -26.37 -9.98 13.82
CA ILE A 19 -25.07 -10.09 14.51
C ILE A 19 -24.91 -9.02 15.61
N TYR A 20 -25.50 -7.83 15.45
CA TYR A 20 -25.43 -6.77 16.48
C TYR A 20 -26.19 -7.10 17.77
N LYS A 21 -27.10 -8.08 17.73
CA LYS A 21 -27.87 -8.53 18.89
C LYS A 21 -27.21 -9.70 19.63
N LEU A 22 -26.12 -10.25 19.09
CA LEU A 22 -25.40 -11.36 19.72
C LEU A 22 -24.61 -10.87 20.94
N ASP A 23 -24.63 -11.66 22.01
CA ASP A 23 -23.86 -11.37 23.21
C ASP A 23 -22.37 -11.65 22.96
N VAL A 24 -21.56 -10.62 23.13
CA VAL A 24 -20.12 -10.64 22.87
C VAL A 24 -19.41 -11.64 23.80
N ASN A 25 -19.81 -11.73 25.06
CA ASN A 25 -19.18 -12.63 26.03
C ASN A 25 -19.48 -14.09 25.70
N GLN A 26 -20.70 -14.41 25.25
CA GLN A 26 -21.07 -15.75 24.78
C GLN A 26 -20.24 -16.17 23.57
N LEU A 27 -20.06 -15.26 22.59
CA LEU A 27 -19.23 -15.54 21.41
C LEU A 27 -17.77 -15.82 21.80
N LEU A 28 -17.23 -15.03 22.73
CA LEU A 28 -15.83 -15.15 23.19
C LEU A 28 -15.60 -16.40 24.05
N ALA A 29 -16.62 -16.88 24.76
CA ALA A 29 -16.57 -18.10 25.56
C ALA A 29 -16.62 -19.39 24.74
N SER A 30 -16.92 -19.31 23.44
CA SER A 30 -16.99 -20.47 22.55
C SER A 30 -15.64 -21.20 22.44
N GLN A 31 -15.70 -22.49 22.14
CA GLN A 31 -14.55 -23.33 21.78
C GLN A 31 -14.40 -23.48 20.25
N ILE A 32 -15.21 -22.76 19.47
CA ILE A 32 -15.19 -22.77 18.01
C ILE A 32 -14.54 -21.46 17.55
N PRO A 33 -13.38 -21.48 16.87
CA PRO A 33 -12.67 -20.28 16.41
C PRO A 33 -13.54 -19.34 15.56
N GLU A 34 -14.37 -19.88 14.67
CA GLU A 34 -15.27 -19.11 13.82
C GLU A 34 -16.29 -18.31 14.64
N VAL A 35 -16.78 -18.87 15.76
CA VAL A 35 -17.73 -18.19 16.65
C VAL A 35 -17.02 -17.09 17.45
N ILE A 36 -15.80 -17.37 17.93
CA ILE A 36 -14.96 -16.36 18.61
C ILE A 36 -14.68 -15.18 17.67
N LEU A 37 -14.39 -15.48 16.39
CA LEU A 37 -14.09 -14.49 15.37
C LEU A 37 -15.25 -13.50 15.16
N LEU A 38 -16.50 -14.02 15.13
CA LEU A 38 -17.71 -13.20 14.96
C LEU A 38 -17.91 -12.19 16.09
N ALA A 39 -17.28 -12.37 17.26
CA ALA A 39 -17.35 -11.41 18.35
C ALA A 39 -16.90 -10.00 17.92
N ILE A 40 -15.98 -9.90 16.95
CA ILE A 40 -15.55 -8.59 16.41
C ILE A 40 -16.68 -7.85 15.71
N LEU A 41 -17.70 -8.53 15.20
CA LEU A 41 -18.83 -7.91 14.49
C LEU A 41 -20.02 -7.58 15.40
N ALA A 42 -20.06 -8.16 16.61
CA ALA A 42 -21.11 -7.91 17.57
C ALA A 42 -21.03 -6.49 18.20
N ARG A 43 -22.10 -6.06 18.86
CA ARG A 43 -22.17 -4.72 19.46
C ARG A 43 -21.49 -4.71 20.83
N PHE A 44 -20.44 -3.88 20.96
CA PHE A 44 -19.81 -3.56 22.24
C PHE A 44 -19.42 -2.06 22.29
N PRO A 45 -19.30 -1.46 23.49
CA PRO A 45 -18.91 -0.07 23.65
C PRO A 45 -17.53 0.22 23.04
N LYS A 46 -17.37 1.38 22.39
CA LYS A 46 -16.08 1.79 21.78
C LYS A 46 -14.91 1.76 22.78
N LYS A 47 -15.17 2.07 24.05
CA LYS A 47 -14.18 2.04 25.15
C LYS A 47 -13.63 0.63 25.42
N GLN A 48 -14.38 -0.41 25.05
CA GLN A 48 -14.00 -1.82 25.27
C GLN A 48 -13.38 -2.45 24.02
N THR A 49 -13.29 -1.74 22.90
CA THR A 49 -12.81 -2.29 21.62
C THR A 49 -11.46 -2.99 21.75
N GLU A 50 -10.49 -2.33 22.40
CA GLU A 50 -9.16 -2.91 22.59
C GLU A 50 -9.21 -4.17 23.47
N VAL A 51 -9.98 -4.15 24.56
CA VAL A 51 -10.12 -5.29 25.47
C VAL A 51 -10.75 -6.48 24.75
N VAL A 52 -11.85 -6.25 24.03
CA VAL A 52 -12.54 -7.29 23.25
C VAL A 52 -11.59 -7.89 22.21
N LEU A 53 -10.87 -7.05 21.46
CA LEU A 53 -9.98 -7.49 20.40
C LEU A 53 -8.77 -8.27 20.93
N ARG A 54 -8.16 -7.83 22.04
CA ARG A 54 -7.11 -8.60 22.73
C ARG A 54 -7.64 -9.95 23.20
N TYR A 55 -8.87 -10.00 23.71
CA TYR A 55 -9.47 -11.23 24.18
C TYR A 55 -9.80 -12.21 23.04
N ILE A 56 -10.31 -11.72 21.90
CA ILE A 56 -10.49 -12.54 20.69
C ILE A 56 -9.18 -13.22 20.31
N VAL A 57 -8.12 -12.42 20.19
CA VAL A 57 -6.80 -12.90 19.77
C VAL A 57 -6.25 -13.93 20.77
N GLN A 58 -6.38 -13.67 22.07
CA GLN A 58 -5.98 -14.61 23.12
C GLN A 58 -6.78 -15.92 23.07
N ARG A 59 -8.10 -15.84 22.87
CA ARG A 59 -8.98 -17.02 22.77
C ARG A 59 -8.66 -17.84 21.52
N LEU A 60 -8.44 -17.20 20.38
CA LEU A 60 -8.02 -17.89 19.15
C LEU A 60 -6.71 -18.67 19.39
N ARG A 61 -5.73 -18.06 20.07
CA ARG A 61 -4.48 -18.75 20.43
C ARG A 61 -4.70 -20.00 21.28
N LEU A 62 -5.66 -19.97 22.20
CA LEU A 62 -5.94 -21.09 23.11
C LEU A 62 -6.70 -22.24 22.43
N VAL A 63 -7.53 -21.92 21.43
CA VAL A 63 -8.42 -22.88 20.77
C VAL A 63 -7.81 -23.47 19.49
N CYS A 64 -6.91 -22.74 18.82
CA CYS A 64 -6.23 -23.23 17.63
C CYS A 64 -5.19 -24.29 17.98
N ASN A 65 -5.12 -25.34 17.16
CA ASN A 65 -4.26 -26.50 17.44
C ASN A 65 -2.82 -26.29 16.97
N ASN A 66 -2.60 -25.41 15.99
CA ASN A 66 -1.28 -25.16 15.41
C ASN A 66 -1.12 -23.70 14.93
N PRO A 67 0.13 -23.25 14.69
CA PRO A 67 0.40 -21.87 14.27
C PRO A 67 -0.18 -21.48 12.91
N SER A 68 -0.30 -22.42 11.97
CA SER A 68 -0.86 -22.15 10.63
C SER A 68 -2.36 -21.87 10.69
N GLU A 69 -3.08 -22.67 11.48
CA GLU A 69 -4.49 -22.47 11.77
C GLU A 69 -4.74 -21.11 12.45
N LEU A 70 -3.92 -20.77 13.46
CA LEU A 70 -4.00 -19.48 14.12
C LEU A 70 -3.75 -18.32 13.13
N SER A 71 -2.71 -18.42 12.29
CA SER A 71 -2.40 -17.42 11.27
C SER A 71 -3.58 -17.18 10.32
N ARG A 72 -4.25 -18.27 9.88
CA ARG A 72 -5.47 -18.18 9.05
C ARG A 72 -6.58 -17.39 9.75
N TYR A 73 -6.87 -17.68 11.02
CA TYR A 73 -7.91 -16.95 11.76
C TYR A 73 -7.51 -15.51 12.08
N LEU A 74 -6.24 -15.21 12.32
CA LEU A 74 -5.76 -13.83 12.49
C LEU A 74 -5.93 -13.01 11.20
N SER A 75 -5.65 -13.61 10.04
CA SER A 75 -5.92 -12.96 8.75
C SER A 75 -7.42 -12.72 8.55
N GLN A 76 -8.27 -13.68 8.88
CA GLN A 76 -9.73 -13.48 8.83
C GLN A 76 -10.21 -12.41 9.82
N LEU A 77 -9.63 -12.36 11.03
CA LEU A 77 -9.93 -11.33 12.03
C LEU A 77 -9.59 -9.95 11.49
N PHE A 78 -8.43 -9.82 10.85
CA PHE A 78 -7.99 -8.58 10.24
C PHE A 78 -8.97 -8.11 9.16
N ILE A 79 -9.45 -9.02 8.31
CA ILE A 79 -10.47 -8.72 7.28
C ILE A 79 -11.77 -8.24 7.93
N LEU A 80 -12.28 -8.93 8.96
CA LEU A 80 -13.51 -8.52 9.64
C LEU A 80 -13.36 -7.22 10.42
N ALA A 81 -12.21 -6.99 11.04
CA ALA A 81 -11.90 -5.75 11.76
C ALA A 81 -11.89 -4.53 10.82
N ARG A 82 -11.43 -4.70 9.57
CA ARG A 82 -11.49 -3.65 8.53
C ARG A 82 -12.92 -3.21 8.23
N LEU A 83 -13.89 -4.13 8.26
CA LEU A 83 -15.32 -3.76 8.07
C LEU A 83 -15.81 -2.78 9.14
N ARG A 84 -15.16 -2.76 10.30
CA ARG A 84 -15.46 -1.85 11.42
C ARG A 84 -14.47 -0.69 11.58
N LYS A 85 -13.54 -0.52 10.63
CA LYS A 85 -12.46 0.49 10.70
C LYS A 85 -11.53 0.29 11.92
N LEU A 86 -11.24 -0.96 12.27
CA LEU A 86 -10.41 -1.35 13.42
C LEU A 86 -9.05 -1.94 13.02
N GLU A 87 -8.65 -1.79 11.75
CA GLU A 87 -7.45 -2.41 11.19
C GLU A 87 -6.16 -1.99 11.91
N LYS A 88 -6.00 -0.71 12.22
CA LYS A 88 -4.78 -0.20 12.89
C LYS A 88 -4.60 -0.80 14.28
N LEU A 89 -5.68 -0.86 15.05
CA LEU A 89 -5.67 -1.43 16.39
C LEU A 89 -5.43 -2.94 16.34
N THR A 90 -6.02 -3.62 15.36
CA THR A 90 -5.86 -5.06 15.16
C THR A 90 -4.42 -5.42 14.77
N ALA A 91 -3.84 -4.69 13.81
CA ALA A 91 -2.43 -4.86 13.44
C ALA A 91 -1.51 -4.67 14.65
N LYS A 92 -1.73 -3.60 15.44
CA LYS A 92 -0.95 -3.35 16.65
C LYS A 92 -1.02 -4.53 17.63
N ILE A 93 -2.23 -5.00 17.96
CA ILE A 93 -2.41 -6.10 18.92
C ILE A 93 -1.77 -7.40 18.41
N ILE A 94 -1.90 -7.70 17.12
CA ILE A 94 -1.30 -8.91 16.53
C ILE A 94 0.23 -8.82 16.54
N ASN A 95 0.79 -7.66 16.19
CA ASN A 95 2.25 -7.44 16.18
C ASN A 95 2.86 -7.41 17.58
N ASP A 96 2.11 -6.94 18.58
CA ASP A 96 2.54 -6.95 19.99
C ASP A 96 2.62 -8.39 20.56
N MET A 97 2.13 -9.41 19.85
CA MET A 97 2.18 -10.79 20.32
C MET A 97 3.47 -11.52 19.92
N PRO A 98 3.99 -12.42 20.79
CA PRO A 98 5.18 -13.23 20.51
C PRO A 98 4.96 -14.39 19.51
N ILE A 99 3.99 -14.26 18.59
CA ILE A 99 3.72 -15.25 17.55
C ILE A 99 4.13 -14.64 16.22
N THR A 100 4.94 -15.38 15.46
CA THR A 100 5.49 -14.99 14.16
C THR A 100 4.40 -14.89 13.08
N TYR A 101 3.55 -13.88 13.14
CA TYR A 101 2.68 -13.49 12.04
C TYR A 101 3.51 -12.70 11.03
N ASN A 102 3.90 -13.34 9.93
CA ASN A 102 4.68 -12.67 8.89
C ASN A 102 3.77 -11.93 7.90
N ILE A 103 3.53 -10.65 8.16
CA ILE A 103 2.77 -9.73 7.28
C ILE A 103 3.35 -9.69 5.86
N GLU A 104 4.65 -9.93 5.68
CA GLU A 104 5.31 -9.86 4.37
C GLU A 104 4.85 -10.94 3.39
N THR A 105 4.23 -12.00 3.91
CA THR A 105 3.61 -13.06 3.11
C THR A 105 2.19 -12.71 2.63
N ASP A 106 1.59 -11.64 3.14
CA ASP A 106 0.25 -11.23 2.75
C ASP A 106 0.22 -10.67 1.32
N TYR A 107 -0.74 -11.12 0.52
CA TYR A 107 -0.86 -10.72 -0.89
C TYR A 107 -1.01 -9.20 -1.07
N LEU A 108 -1.79 -8.53 -0.23
CA LEU A 108 -1.99 -7.08 -0.33
C LEU A 108 -0.74 -6.31 0.09
N TYR A 109 0.03 -6.84 1.04
CA TYR A 109 1.34 -6.29 1.40
C TYR A 109 2.31 -6.40 0.22
N GLN A 110 2.42 -7.58 -0.38
CA GLN A 110 3.27 -7.81 -1.55
C GLN A 110 2.89 -6.91 -2.72
N GLN A 111 1.58 -6.78 -2.99
CA GLN A 111 1.07 -5.87 -4.01
C GLN A 111 1.43 -4.40 -3.70
N GLY A 112 1.30 -3.98 -2.44
CA GLY A 112 1.67 -2.64 -2.00
C GLY A 112 3.18 -2.37 -2.14
N MET A 113 4.02 -3.34 -1.79
CA MET A 113 5.47 -3.27 -1.97
C MET A 113 5.85 -3.17 -3.44
N GLN A 114 5.25 -4.00 -4.30
CA GLN A 114 5.48 -3.96 -5.74
C GLN A 114 5.12 -2.59 -6.33
N GLN A 115 3.95 -2.05 -5.99
CA GLN A 115 3.54 -0.70 -6.39
C GLN A 115 4.48 0.39 -5.85
N GLY A 116 5.00 0.21 -4.63
CA GLY A 116 5.98 1.11 -4.03
C GLY A 116 7.31 1.13 -4.78
N ILE A 117 7.80 -0.05 -5.15
CA ILE A 117 9.02 -0.22 -5.94
C ILE A 117 8.84 0.42 -7.33
N GLU A 118 7.73 0.12 -8.02
CA GLU A 118 7.44 0.69 -9.34
C GLU A 118 7.43 2.23 -9.32
N LYS A 119 6.73 2.83 -8.35
CA LYS A 119 6.71 4.29 -8.16
C LYS A 119 8.09 4.85 -7.81
N GLY A 120 8.89 4.10 -7.04
CA GLY A 120 10.25 4.48 -6.68
C GLY A 120 11.17 4.51 -7.90
N VAL A 121 11.11 3.48 -8.74
CA VAL A 121 11.86 3.39 -10.00
C VAL A 121 11.44 4.49 -10.96
N GLU A 122 10.13 4.71 -11.15
CA GLU A 122 9.62 5.75 -12.04
C GLU A 122 10.12 7.14 -11.64
N LYS A 123 10.00 7.50 -10.36
CA LYS A 123 10.54 8.77 -9.83
C LYS A 123 12.05 8.86 -9.99
N GLY A 124 12.78 7.78 -9.73
CA GLY A 124 14.23 7.75 -9.89
C GLY A 124 14.66 8.02 -11.33
N VAL A 125 13.97 7.42 -12.31
CA VAL A 125 14.23 7.64 -13.75
C VAL A 125 13.89 9.07 -14.16
N GLU A 126 12.78 9.63 -13.67
CA GLU A 126 12.41 11.02 -13.98
C GLU A 126 13.42 12.02 -13.41
N VAL A 127 13.85 11.84 -12.16
CA VAL A 127 14.89 12.67 -11.55
C VAL A 127 16.23 12.51 -12.28
N GLY A 128 16.61 11.29 -12.66
CA GLY A 128 17.82 11.05 -13.43
C GLY A 128 17.81 11.78 -14.79
N LYS A 129 16.70 11.66 -15.55
CA LYS A 129 16.55 12.33 -16.84
C LYS A 129 16.59 13.86 -16.74
N THR A 130 15.99 14.42 -15.69
CA THR A 130 16.00 15.88 -15.48
C THR A 130 17.40 16.37 -15.10
N GLN A 131 18.13 15.64 -14.25
CA GLN A 131 19.51 15.95 -13.92
C GLN A 131 20.42 15.86 -15.15
N GLU A 132 20.32 14.78 -15.94
CA GLU A 132 21.09 14.64 -17.18
C GLU A 132 20.82 15.78 -18.17
N ARG A 133 19.55 16.20 -18.32
CA ARG A 133 19.20 17.36 -19.15
C ARG A 133 19.83 18.66 -18.65
N LEU A 134 19.76 18.92 -17.34
CA LEU A 134 20.36 20.11 -16.75
C LEU A 134 21.89 20.11 -16.90
N HIS A 135 22.53 18.96 -16.71
CA HIS A 135 23.97 18.81 -16.93
C HIS A 135 24.34 19.02 -18.40
N ALA A 136 23.62 18.39 -19.34
CA ALA A 136 23.86 18.57 -20.77
C ALA A 136 23.64 20.02 -21.22
N GLU A 137 22.61 20.70 -20.70
CA GLU A 137 22.37 22.12 -20.96
C GLU A 137 23.49 23.00 -20.40
N ALA A 138 23.97 22.73 -19.18
CA ALA A 138 25.09 23.44 -18.59
C ALA A 138 26.39 23.27 -19.39
N GLU A 139 26.71 22.04 -19.81
CA GLU A 139 27.87 21.73 -20.65
C GLU A 139 27.80 22.40 -22.03
N LYS A 140 26.61 22.39 -22.66
CA LYS A 140 26.37 23.12 -23.92
C LYS A 140 26.59 24.61 -23.75
N ARG A 141 26.09 25.18 -22.64
CA ARG A 141 26.22 26.62 -22.34
C ARG A 141 27.69 27.00 -22.09
N GLU A 142 28.46 26.17 -21.40
CA GLU A 142 29.90 26.37 -21.20
C GLU A 142 30.67 26.28 -22.52
N SER A 143 30.32 25.31 -23.37
CA SER A 143 30.89 25.15 -24.71
C SER A 143 30.63 26.37 -25.59
N ALA A 144 29.39 26.90 -25.56
CA ALA A 144 29.02 28.13 -26.27
C ALA A 144 29.85 29.33 -25.81
N ARG A 145 30.07 29.47 -24.48
CA ARG A 145 30.93 30.54 -23.93
C ARG A 145 32.37 30.44 -24.44
N LYS A 146 32.97 29.24 -24.44
CA LYS A 146 34.34 29.02 -24.95
C LYS A 146 34.46 29.36 -26.44
N MET A 147 33.48 28.97 -27.26
CA MET A 147 33.46 29.26 -28.69
C MET A 147 33.31 30.75 -29.01
N LEU A 148 32.44 31.46 -28.27
CA LEU A 148 32.26 32.92 -28.43
C LEU A 148 33.53 33.68 -28.03
N LEU A 149 34.19 33.30 -26.93
CA LEU A 149 35.47 33.88 -26.50
C LEU A 149 36.61 33.61 -27.49
N ALA A 150 36.56 32.49 -28.21
CA ALA A 150 37.50 32.17 -29.29
C ALA A 150 37.23 32.97 -30.59
N GLY A 151 36.23 33.87 -30.60
CA GLY A 151 35.92 34.74 -31.74
C GLY A 151 34.99 34.12 -32.79
N ILE A 152 34.36 32.98 -32.50
CA ILE A 152 33.37 32.36 -33.41
C ILE A 152 32.07 33.17 -33.34
N LYS A 153 31.46 33.45 -34.50
CA LYS A 153 30.23 34.26 -34.56
C LYS A 153 29.04 33.50 -33.99
N ALA A 154 28.16 34.21 -33.27
CA ALA A 154 26.97 33.64 -32.63
C ALA A 154 26.08 32.74 -33.52
N PRO A 155 25.85 33.04 -34.82
CA PRO A 155 25.09 32.15 -35.70
C PRO A 155 25.77 30.79 -35.92
N GLN A 156 27.10 30.78 -36.04
CA GLN A 156 27.87 29.54 -36.24
C GLN A 156 27.90 28.69 -34.97
N VAL A 157 27.99 29.32 -33.79
CA VAL A 157 27.91 28.62 -32.49
C VAL A 157 26.53 28.00 -32.27
N ALA A 158 25.47 28.70 -32.67
CA ALA A 158 24.10 28.20 -32.63
C ALA A 158 23.93 26.95 -33.52
N ASP A 159 24.46 26.98 -34.75
CA ASP A 159 24.46 25.85 -35.67
C ASP A 159 25.28 24.66 -35.14
N PHE A 160 26.47 24.90 -34.55
CA PHE A 160 27.32 23.82 -34.03
C PHE A 160 26.75 23.11 -32.80
N LEU A 161 26.07 23.83 -31.91
CA LEU A 161 25.54 23.28 -30.65
C LEU A 161 24.05 22.92 -30.71
N GLY A 162 23.39 23.20 -31.84
CA GLY A 162 21.95 23.03 -32.02
C GLY A 162 21.15 23.87 -31.02
N MET A 163 21.63 25.08 -30.72
CA MET A 163 21.01 26.02 -29.78
C MET A 163 20.29 27.14 -30.54
N PRO A 164 19.20 27.70 -30.01
CA PRO A 164 18.56 28.85 -30.64
C PRO A 164 19.49 30.07 -30.62
N VAL A 165 19.56 30.78 -31.75
CA VAL A 165 20.45 31.94 -31.96
C VAL A 165 20.23 33.03 -30.88
N GLU A 166 19.00 33.18 -30.39
CA GLU A 166 18.64 34.11 -29.32
C GLU A 166 19.29 33.77 -27.97
N GLU A 167 19.44 32.49 -27.63
CA GLU A 167 20.11 32.06 -26.39
C GLU A 167 21.62 32.30 -26.47
N VAL A 168 22.22 32.01 -27.62
CA VAL A 168 23.65 32.29 -27.85
C VAL A 168 23.93 33.80 -27.84
N ALA A 169 23.02 34.61 -28.39
CA ALA A 169 23.13 36.07 -28.36
C ALA A 169 23.01 36.64 -26.93
N LYS A 170 22.15 36.06 -26.07
CA LYS A 170 22.09 36.41 -24.64
C LYS A 170 23.42 36.08 -23.94
N ILE A 171 24.00 34.92 -24.21
CA ILE A 171 25.31 34.52 -23.65
C ILE A 171 26.43 35.47 -24.12
N ALA A 172 26.43 35.88 -25.40
CA ALA A 172 27.39 36.84 -25.94
C ALA A 172 27.28 38.21 -25.26
N LYS A 173 26.05 38.66 -24.99
CA LYS A 173 25.77 39.91 -24.25
C LYS A 173 26.20 39.83 -22.79
N GLU A 174 25.99 38.70 -22.11
CA GLU A 174 26.50 38.43 -20.75
C GLU A 174 28.04 38.47 -20.68
N LEU A 175 28.73 38.06 -21.76
CA LEU A 175 30.19 38.08 -21.87
C LEU A 175 30.77 39.43 -22.31
N GLY A 176 29.93 40.43 -22.62
CA GLY A 176 30.38 41.75 -23.09
C GLY A 176 30.95 41.73 -24.52
N LEU A 177 30.60 40.71 -25.32
CA LEU A 177 31.06 40.52 -26.71
C LEU A 177 30.09 41.11 -27.75
N SER A 178 29.10 41.90 -27.31
CA SER A 178 28.07 42.53 -28.15
C SER A 178 28.40 43.97 -28.51
#